data_AF-A0A1J9QDB9-F1
#
_entry.id   AF-A0A1J9QDB9-F1
#
_cell.length_a   1.000
_cell.length_b   1.000
_cell.length_c   1.000
_cell.angle_alpha   90.00
_cell.angle_beta   90.00
_cell.angle_gamma   90.00
#
_symmetry.space_group_name_H-M   'P 1'
#
loop_
_entity.id
_entity.type
_entity.pdbx_description
1 polymer ?
#
loop_
_entity_poly.entity_id
_entity_poly.type
_entity_poly.pdbx_seq_one_letter_code
_entity_poly.pdbx_strand_id
1 'polypeptide(L)' 'MAKERSGIIVGLNKGHKTTANTTKPRISRTKGHLSRRTKFVRDIVKEVAGLAPYERRVVELLRNAQDKRARKLAKKR' A
#
# COMPACT_ATOMS: atom_id res chain seq x y z
N MET A 1 -3.90 -19.32 7.73
CA MET A 1 -4.20 -20.14 8.92
C MET A 1 -3.20 -19.77 10.00
N ALA A 2 -3.62 -19.58 11.24
CA ALA A 2 -2.69 -19.24 12.32
C ALA A 2 -1.75 -20.43 12.54
N LYS A 3 -0.44 -20.17 12.60
CA LYS A 3 0.57 -21.20 12.80
C LYS A 3 0.43 -21.77 14.22
N GLU A 4 0.36 -23.09 14.33
CA GLU A 4 0.19 -23.77 15.62
C GLU A 4 1.36 -23.48 16.55
N ARG A 5 1.05 -23.29 17.85
CA ARG A 5 2.04 -23.04 18.89
C ARG A 5 2.67 -24.38 19.31
N SER A 6 3.96 -24.40 19.62
CA SER A 6 4.73 -25.62 19.88
C SER A 6 4.67 -26.11 21.33
N GLY A 7 4.14 -25.34 22.28
CA GLY A 7 4.06 -25.72 23.70
C GLY A 7 5.35 -25.50 24.50
N ILE A 8 6.40 -24.96 23.86
CA ILE A 8 7.70 -24.68 24.48
C ILE A 8 7.81 -23.21 24.90
N ILE A 9 8.69 -22.92 25.87
CA ILE A 9 8.87 -21.58 26.47
C ILE A 9 9.71 -20.64 25.59
N VAL A 10 10.63 -21.17 24.78
CA VAL A 10 11.54 -20.41 23.90
C VAL A 10 11.57 -21.01 22.50
N GLY A 11 12.02 -20.24 21.51
CA GLY A 11 12.07 -20.66 20.10
C GLY A 11 10.89 -20.17 19.24
N LEU A 12 10.88 -20.57 17.98
CA LEU A 12 9.83 -20.18 17.02
C LEU A 12 8.50 -20.84 17.37
N ASN A 13 7.40 -20.08 17.25
CA ASN A 13 6.03 -20.49 17.60
C ASN A 13 5.85 -20.95 19.06
N LYS A 14 6.72 -20.50 19.96
CA LYS A 14 6.60 -20.72 21.40
C LYS A 14 5.26 -20.27 21.97
N GLY A 15 4.88 -20.86 23.11
CA GLY A 15 3.65 -20.58 23.84
C GLY A 15 2.73 -21.80 23.93
N HIS A 16 1.67 -21.67 24.73
CA HIS A 16 0.72 -22.74 24.98
C HIS A 16 -0.04 -23.14 23.70
N LYS A 17 -0.22 -24.45 23.50
CA LYS A 17 -0.99 -25.01 22.38
C LYS A 17 -2.44 -24.62 22.55
N THR A 18 -2.96 -23.80 21.64
CA THR A 18 -4.33 -23.29 21.66
C THR A 18 -4.97 -23.49 20.30
N THR A 19 -6.28 -23.73 20.28
CA THR A 19 -7.08 -23.75 19.04
C THR A 19 -7.35 -22.31 18.60
N ALA A 20 -6.73 -21.90 17.50
CA ALA A 20 -6.84 -20.52 17.03
C ALA A 20 -8.20 -20.28 16.36
N ASN A 21 -8.97 -19.31 16.86
CA ASN A 21 -10.22 -18.87 16.23
C ASN A 21 -9.96 -17.86 15.10
N THR A 22 -10.56 -18.07 13.93
CA THR A 22 -10.51 -17.13 12.82
C THR A 22 -11.54 -16.01 13.01
N THR A 23 -11.07 -14.83 13.44
CA THR A 23 -11.96 -13.67 13.62
C THR A 23 -12.27 -12.98 12.29
N LYS A 24 -13.49 -12.44 12.16
CA LYS A 24 -13.86 -11.60 11.00
C LYS A 24 -12.98 -10.34 10.96
N PRO A 25 -12.55 -9.88 9.78
CA PRO A 25 -11.79 -8.65 9.65
C PRO A 25 -12.64 -7.46 10.13
N ARG A 26 -12.03 -6.58 10.93
CA ARG A 26 -12.68 -5.36 11.42
C ARG A 26 -12.69 -4.30 10.32
N ILE A 27 -13.74 -3.47 10.28
CA ILE A 27 -13.86 -2.37 9.31
C ILE A 27 -12.68 -1.40 9.41
N SER A 28 -12.12 -1.16 10.60
CA SER A 28 -10.92 -0.34 10.76
C SER A 28 -9.71 -0.83 9.95
N ARG A 29 -9.63 -2.14 9.65
CA ARG A 29 -8.58 -2.73 8.79
C ARG A 29 -8.79 -2.46 7.30
N THR A 30 -10.00 -2.04 6.89
CA THR A 30 -10.30 -1.63 5.50
C THR A 30 -9.97 -0.16 5.23
N LYS A 31 -9.46 0.58 6.22
CA LYS A 31 -9.00 1.96 6.01
C LYS A 31 -7.90 1.98 4.93
N GLY A 32 -8.10 2.78 3.89
CA GLY A 32 -7.20 2.86 2.72
C GLY A 32 -7.66 2.07 1.50
N HIS A 33 -8.74 1.27 1.60
CA HIS A 33 -9.33 0.63 0.42
C HIS A 33 -9.91 1.68 -0.52
N LEU A 34 -9.65 1.51 -1.82
CA LEU A 34 -10.17 2.40 -2.85
C LEU A 34 -11.63 2.01 -3.16
N SER A 35 -12.57 2.91 -2.85
CA SER A 35 -13.97 2.71 -3.24
C SER A 35 -14.18 3.05 -4.72
N ARG A 36 -15.16 2.41 -5.37
CA ARG A 36 -15.52 2.69 -6.78
C ARG A 36 -15.88 4.16 -6.99
N ARG A 37 -16.66 4.74 -6.07
CA ARG A 37 -17.04 6.15 -6.07
C ARG A 37 -15.83 7.07 -5.95
N THR A 38 -14.94 6.78 -4.99
CA THR A 38 -13.72 7.59 -4.79
C THR A 38 -12.79 7.52 -5.99
N LYS A 39 -12.66 6.35 -6.62
CA LYS A 39 -11.90 6.19 -7.86
C LYS A 39 -12.48 7.07 -8.99
N PHE A 40 -13.78 6.94 -9.25
CA PHE A 40 -14.48 7.72 -10.27
C PHE A 40 -14.27 9.23 -10.10
N VAL A 41 -14.45 9.74 -8.87
CA VAL A 41 -14.25 11.17 -8.58
C VAL A 41 -12.78 11.58 -8.78
N ARG A 42 -11.81 10.76 -8.35
CA ARG A 42 -10.37 11.06 -8.54
C ARG A 42 -9.96 11.09 -10.00
N ASP A 43 -10.52 10.20 -10.82
CA ASP A 43 -10.24 10.13 -12.25
C ASP A 43 -10.74 11.40 -12.96
N ILE A 44 -11.96 11.87 -12.66
CA ILE A 44 -12.50 13.14 -13.17
C ILE A 44 -11.63 14.33 -12.76
N VAL A 45 -11.26 14.41 -11.48
CA VAL A 45 -10.42 15.52 -10.98
C VAL A 45 -9.06 15.54 -11.68
N LYS A 46 -8.46 14.38 -11.92
CA LYS A 46 -7.18 14.27 -12.61
C LYS A 46 -7.26 14.73 -14.07
N GLU A 47 -8.37 14.44 -14.74
CA GLU A 47 -8.62 14.89 -16.10
C GLU A 47 -8.79 16.41 -16.17
N VAL A 48 -9.58 16.99 -15.27
CA VAL A 48 -9.90 18.43 -15.26
C VAL A 48 -8.72 19.28 -14.78
N ALA A 49 -8.07 18.91 -13.68
CA ALA A 49 -6.99 19.71 -13.07
C ALA A 49 -5.62 19.48 -13.74
N GLY A 50 -5.44 18.35 -14.44
CA GLY A 50 -4.19 17.99 -15.08
C GLY A 50 -3.07 17.63 -14.10
N LEU A 51 -1.83 17.69 -14.59
CA LEU A 51 -0.62 17.30 -13.84
C LEU A 51 0.07 18.52 -13.21
N ALA A 52 0.54 18.35 -11.97
CA ALA A 52 1.37 19.35 -11.32
C ALA A 52 2.72 19.51 -12.06
N PRO A 53 3.41 20.66 -11.94
CA PRO A 53 4.68 20.90 -12.65
C PRO A 53 5.75 19.84 -12.37
N TYR A 54 5.82 19.31 -11.15
CA TYR A 54 6.78 18.26 -10.80
C TYR A 54 6.40 16.90 -11.39
N GLU A 55 5.10 16.58 -11.50
CA GLU A 55 4.61 15.34 -12.10
C GLU A 55 4.90 15.32 -13.61
N ARG A 56 4.70 16.44 -14.30
CA ARG A 56 5.09 16.61 -15.71
C ARG A 56 6.58 16.33 -15.93
N ARG A 57 7.44 16.93 -15.09
CA ARG A 57 8.90 16.70 -15.14
C ARG A 57 9.28 15.24 -14.84
N VAL A 58 8.56 14.57 -13.93
CA VAL A 58 8.77 13.13 -13.67
C VAL A 58 8.41 12.31 -14.92
N VAL A 59 7.29 12.60 -15.58
CA VAL A 59 6.89 11.94 -16.83
C VAL A 59 7.93 12.16 -17.94
N GLU A 60 8.46 13.37 -18.08
CA GLU A 60 9.55 13.68 -19.04
C GLU A 60 10.81 12.85 -18.76
N LEU A 61 11.23 12.75 -17.50
CA LEU A 61 12.38 11.93 -17.11
C LEU A 61 12.15 10.44 -17.40
N LEU A 62 10.93 9.94 -17.20
CA LEU A 62 10.56 8.56 -17.52
C LEU A 62 10.54 8.32 -19.04
N ARG A 63 10.06 9.27 -19.85
CA ARG A 63 10.13 9.20 -21.33
C ARG A 63 11.57 9.11 -21.84
N ASN A 64 12.50 9.75 -21.14
CA ASN A 64 13.93 9.73 -21.45
C ASN A 64 14.68 8.54 -20.80
N ALA A 65 13.97 7.51 -20.31
CA ALA A 65 14.53 6.34 -19.63
C ALA A 65 15.43 6.67 -18.42
N GLN A 66 15.21 7.81 -17.75
CA GLN A 66 15.99 8.25 -16.59
C GLN A 66 15.31 7.86 -15.26
N ASP A 67 14.93 6.59 -15.08
CA ASP A 67 14.12 6.12 -13.94
C ASP A 67 14.74 6.42 -12.57
N LYS A 68 16.06 6.23 -12.44
CA LYS A 68 16.78 6.54 -11.19
C LYS A 68 16.69 8.03 -10.84
N ARG A 69 16.75 8.90 -11.85
CA ARG A 69 16.66 10.36 -11.68
C ARG A 69 15.22 10.77 -11.38
N ALA A 70 14.24 10.18 -12.07
CA ALA A 70 12.81 10.38 -11.82
C ALA A 70 12.46 10.02 -10.37
N ARG A 71 12.89 8.85 -9.88
CA ARG A 71 12.68 8.41 -8.49
C ARG A 71 13.38 9.33 -7.48
N LYS A 72 14.60 9.79 -7.77
CA LYS A 72 15.33 10.72 -6.88
C LYS A 72 14.61 12.07 -6.78
N LEU A 73 14.08 12.57 -7.90
CA LEU A 73 13.29 13.80 -7.93
C LEU A 73 11.97 13.64 -7.15
N ALA A 74 11.23 12.55 -7.39
CA ALA A 74 9.97 12.26 -6.73
C ALA A 74 10.10 12.01 -5.22
N LYS A 75 11.25 11.51 -4.74
CA LYS A 75 11.52 11.33 -3.30
C LYS A 75 11.91 12.65 -2.60
N LYS A 76 12.52 13.59 -3.33
CA LYS A 76 12.98 14.89 -2.76
C LYS A 76 11.83 15.87 -2.60
N ARG A 77 10.80 15.76 -3.46
CA ARG A 77 9.53 16.47 -3.31
C ARG A 77 8.63 15.73 -2.35
#